data_AF-A0A538S044-F1
#
_entry.id   AF-A0A538S044-F1
#
_cell.length_a   1.000
_cell.length_b   1.000
_cell.length_c   1.000
_cell.angle_alpha   90.00
_cell.angle_beta   90.00
_cell.angle_gamma   90.00
#
_symmetry.space_group_name_H-M   'P 1'
#
loop_
_entity.id
_entity.type
_entity.pdbx_description
1 polymer ?
#
loop_
_entity_poly.entity_id
_entity_poly.type
_entity_poly.pdbx_seq_one_letter_code
_entity_poly.pdbx_strand_id
1 'polypeptide(L)' 'MKAFEFKTCLSADGTLSVPSGVISQLARDQPVRVIMLVPESDDDADWKRLTTDQFLRGYAEGDAIYDNVPTR' A
#
# COMPACT_ATOMS: atom_id res chain seq x y z
N MET A 1 15.86 -14.44 3.13
CA MET A 1 14.42 -14.75 2.89
C MET A 1 14.05 -14.25 1.50
N LYS A 2 13.31 -15.04 0.70
CA LYS A 2 12.86 -14.65 -0.65
C LYS A 2 11.35 -14.41 -0.60
N ALA A 3 10.89 -13.25 -1.05
CA ALA A 3 9.46 -12.92 -1.13
C ALA A 3 8.99 -13.07 -2.59
N PHE A 4 7.77 -13.53 -2.77
CA PHE A 4 7.10 -13.61 -4.07
C PHE A 4 5.83 -12.77 -4.01
N GLU A 5 5.67 -11.84 -4.95
CA GLU A 5 4.47 -11.02 -5.09
C GLU A 5 3.72 -11.47 -6.33
N PHE A 6 2.41 -11.70 -6.19
CA PHE A 6 1.51 -11.98 -7.30
C PHE A 6 0.11 -11.45 -6.95
N LYS A 7 -0.64 -11.04 -7.98
CA LYS A 7 -2.04 -10.63 -7.85
C LYS A 7 -2.94 -11.85 -8.07
N THR A 8 -3.89 -12.06 -7.18
CA THR A 8 -4.93 -13.09 -7.32
C THR A 8 -6.22 -12.62 -6.68
N CYS A 9 -7.34 -13.23 -7.06
CA CYS A 9 -8.61 -13.08 -6.36
C CYS A 9 -8.87 -14.30 -5.48
N LEU A 10 -9.71 -14.11 -4.47
CA LEU A 10 -10.28 -15.23 -3.71
C LEU A 10 -11.29 -15.96 -4.61
N SER A 11 -11.16 -17.27 -4.69
CA SER A 11 -12.13 -18.12 -5.40
C SER A 11 -13.46 -18.14 -4.65
N ALA A 12 -14.54 -18.54 -5.33
CA ALA A 12 -15.88 -18.57 -4.72
C ALA A 12 -16.00 -19.51 -3.51
N ASP A 13 -15.11 -20.48 -3.39
CA ASP A 13 -14.99 -21.42 -2.27
C ASP A 13 -14.11 -20.90 -1.13
N GLY A 14 -13.62 -19.66 -1.21
CA GLY A 14 -12.75 -19.06 -0.20
C GLY A 14 -11.28 -19.50 -0.29
N THR A 15 -10.85 -20.08 -1.42
CA THR A 15 -9.46 -20.52 -1.62
C THR A 15 -8.62 -19.50 -2.41
N LEU A 16 -7.33 -19.41 -2.08
CA LEU A 16 -6.34 -18.67 -2.85
C LEU A 16 -5.49 -19.65 -3.66
N SER A 17 -5.48 -19.48 -4.98
CA SER A 17 -4.63 -20.28 -5.86
C SER A 17 -3.27 -19.61 -6.07
N VAL A 18 -2.20 -20.36 -5.85
CA VAL A 18 -0.84 -19.89 -6.14
C VAL A 18 -0.53 -20.15 -7.61
N PRO A 19 -0.07 -19.16 -8.38
CA PRO A 19 0.29 -19.36 -9.79
C PRO A 19 1.39 -20.40 -9.98
N SER A 20 1.32 -21.17 -11.08
CA SER A 20 2.29 -22.23 -11.40
C SER A 20 3.74 -21.74 -11.51
N GLY A 21 3.94 -20.50 -11.97
CA GLY A 21 5.26 -19.86 -12.03
C GLY A 21 5.90 -19.59 -10.66
N VAL A 22 5.10 -19.50 -9.60
CA VAL A 22 5.57 -19.35 -8.21
C VAL A 22 5.78 -20.72 -7.58
N ILE A 23 4.82 -21.64 -7.75
CA ILE A 23 4.92 -23.03 -7.26
C ILE A 23 6.19 -23.73 -7.76
N SER A 24 6.53 -23.55 -9.03
CA SER A 24 7.74 -24.17 -9.62
C SER A 24 9.06 -23.69 -9.00
N GLN A 25 9.05 -22.56 -8.29
CA GLN A 25 10.22 -22.02 -7.60
C GLN A 25 10.27 -22.35 -6.10
N LEU A 26 9.22 -22.98 -5.57
CA LEU A 26 9.11 -23.37 -4.16
C LEU A 26 9.54 -24.82 -4.01
N ALA A 27 10.30 -25.12 -2.96
CA ALA A 27 10.58 -26.51 -2.60
C ALA A 27 9.30 -27.16 -2.05
N ARG A 28 9.09 -28.45 -2.35
CA ARG A 28 7.97 -29.20 -1.77
C ARG A 28 8.13 -29.30 -0.26
N ASP A 29 7.00 -29.27 0.46
CA ASP A 29 6.91 -29.39 1.92
C ASP A 29 7.71 -28.33 2.71
N GLN A 30 8.06 -27.22 2.05
CA GLN A 30 8.67 -26.07 2.68
C GLN A 30 7.62 -25.27 3.46
N PRO A 31 7.86 -24.92 4.74
CA PRO A 31 7.01 -23.96 5.44
C PRO A 31 7.17 -22.58 4.81
N VAL A 32 6.04 -21.92 4.53
CA VAL A 32 5.99 -20.58 3.93
C VAL A 32 5.17 -19.63 4.78
N ARG A 33 5.56 -18.35 4.81
CA ARG A 33 4.78 -17.27 5.42
C ARG A 33 4.05 -16.52 4.30
N VAL A 34 2.73 -16.44 4.41
CA VAL A 34 1.88 -15.71 3.47
C VAL A 34 1.56 -14.32 4.02
N ILE A 35 1.67 -13.30 3.17
CA ILE A 35 1.22 -11.93 3.46
C ILE A 35 0.15 -11.61 2.42
N MET A 36 -1.03 -11.21 2.88
CA MET A 36 -2.14 -10.81 2.01
C MET A 36 -2.31 -9.30 2.11
N LEU A 37 -2.27 -8.62 0.97
CA LEU A 37 -2.62 -7.21 0.87
C LEU A 37 -4.00 -7.14 0.22
N VAL A 38 -4.97 -6.65 0.97
CA VAL A 38 -6.32 -6.37 0.48
C VAL A 38 -6.38 -4.86 0.26
N PRO A 39 -6.95 -4.37 -0.86
CA PRO A 39 -7.19 -2.95 -1.01
C PRO A 39 -8.04 -2.46 0.16
N GLU A 40 -7.59 -1.39 0.81
CA GLU A 40 -8.42 -0.68 1.77
C GLU A 40 -9.66 -0.15 1.04
N SER A 41 -10.83 -0.20 1.68
CA SER A 41 -11.98 0.57 1.22
C SER A 41 -11.64 2.06 1.22
N ASP A 42 -12.48 2.90 0.63
CA ASP A 42 -12.30 4.36 0.48
C ASP A 42 -11.93 5.15 1.77
N ASP A 43 -11.81 4.52 2.94
CA ASP A 43 -11.17 5.02 4.16
C ASP A 43 -9.85 5.75 3.85
N ASP A 44 -9.07 5.26 2.89
CA ASP A 44 -7.81 5.89 2.48
C ASP A 44 -8.01 7.28 1.84
N ALA A 45 -9.17 7.52 1.21
CA ALA A 45 -9.59 8.83 0.73
C ALA A 45 -10.03 9.75 1.88
N ASP A 46 -10.73 9.20 2.88
CA ASP A 46 -11.12 9.94 4.08
C ASP A 46 -9.90 10.32 4.95
N TRP A 47 -8.92 9.43 5.07
CA TRP A 47 -7.64 9.71 5.71
C TRP A 47 -6.82 10.75 4.93
N LYS A 48 -6.76 10.67 3.60
CA LYS A 48 -6.13 11.70 2.75
C LYS A 48 -6.81 13.05 2.89
N ARG A 49 -8.14 13.09 2.91
CA ARG A 49 -8.93 14.31 3.09
C ARG A 49 -8.67 14.93 4.47
N LEU A 50 -8.79 14.13 5.53
CA LEU A 50 -8.54 14.57 6.91
C LEU A 50 -7.10 15.10 7.07
N THR A 51 -6.12 14.39 6.51
CA THR A 51 -4.72 14.82 6.54
C THR A 51 -4.54 16.14 5.81
N THR A 52 -5.12 16.29 4.62
CA THR A 52 -5.04 17.55 3.86
C THR A 52 -5.65 18.71 4.65
N ASP A 53 -6.86 18.54 5.18
CA ASP A 53 -7.58 19.57 5.92
C ASP A 53 -6.83 19.98 7.21
N GLN A 54 -6.28 19.02 7.95
CA GLN A 54 -5.58 19.29 9.22
C GLN A 54 -4.16 19.78 9.02
N PHE A 55 -3.46 19.32 7.97
CA PHE A 55 -2.13 19.80 7.61
C PHE A 55 -2.17 21.26 7.15
N LEU A 56 -3.15 21.63 6.32
CA LEU A 56 -3.32 23.02 5.85
C LEU A 56 -3.72 23.98 6.98
N ARG A 57 -4.48 23.52 7.98
CA ARG A 57 -4.81 24.33 9.17
C ARG A 57 -3.61 24.66 10.05
N GLY A 58 -2.55 23.86 9.97
CA GLY A 58 -1.31 24.08 10.71
C GLY A 58 -0.35 25.05 10.02
N TYR A 59 -0.53 25.33 8.73
CA TYR A 59 0.25 26.33 8.02
C TYR A 59 -0.22 27.73 8.40
N ALA A 60 0.58 28.42 9.20
CA ALA A 60 0.38 29.84 9.45
C ALA A 60 0.96 30.67 8.31
N GLU A 61 0.45 31.88 8.10
CA GLU A 61 1.00 32.83 7.13
C GLU A 61 2.49 33.14 7.40
N GLY A 62 2.91 33.01 8.66
CA GLY A 62 4.31 33.12 9.09
C GLY A 62 5.23 31.97 8.68
N ASP A 63 4.69 30.86 8.18
CA ASP A 63 5.50 29.72 7.70
C ASP A 63 5.83 29.83 6.19
N ALA A 64 5.19 30.76 5.47
CA ALA A 64 5.38 31.00 4.03
C ALA A 64 6.61 31.88 3.69
N ILE A 65 7.56 32.03 4.62
CA ILE A 65 8.71 32.95 4.49
C ILE A 65 9.58 32.61 3.28
N TYR A 66 9.64 31.34 2.90
CA TYR A 66 10.44 30.88 1.76
C TYR A 66 9.65 30.75 0.45
N ASP A 67 8.32 30.84 0.50
CA ASP A 67 7.46 30.62 -0.67
C ASP A 67 7.60 31.72 -1.73
N ASN A 68 8.02 32.91 -1.31
CA ASN A 68 8.20 34.08 -2.17
C ASN A 68 9.67 34.35 -2.52
N VAL A 69 10.59 33.44 -2.20
CA VAL A 69 12.00 33.63 -2.56
C VAL A 69 12.21 33.20 -4.02
N PRO A 70 12.51 34.12 -4.95
CA PRO A 70 12.70 33.77 -6.34
C PRO A 70 13.91 32.84 -6.50
N THR A 71 13.71 31.71 -7.18
CA THR A 71 14.80 30.86 -7.64
C THR A 71 15.63 31.64 -8.66
N ARG A 72 16.91 31.81 -8.34
CA ARG A 72 17.88 32.56 -9.13
C ARG A 72 18.46 31.71 -10.26
#